data_AF-A0A662TT12-F1
#
_entry.id   AF-A0A662TT12-F1
#
_cell.length_a   1.000
_cell.length_b   1.000
_cell.length_c   1.000
_cell.angle_alpha   90.00
_cell.angle_beta   90.00
_cell.angle_gamma   90.00
#
_symmetry.space_group_name_H-M   'P 1'
#
loop_
_entity.id
_entity.type
_entity.pdbx_description
1 polymer ?
#
loop_
_entity_poly.entity_id
_entity_poly.type
_entity_poly.pdbx_seq_one_letter_code
_entity_poly.pdbx_strand_id
1 'polypeptide(L)' 'MARRPDPSLEPPKRACSDKKCPYHGDVSVRGKYIIGKVVSTKMTNTVIVLREYLKYDQKYMRYERR' A
#
# COMPACT_ATOMS: atom_id res chain seq x y z
N MET A 1 0.73 6.60 -21.86
CA MET A 1 2.11 6.27 -21.46
C MET A 1 2.09 5.84 -20.00
N ALA A 2 2.41 4.59 -19.69
CA ALA A 2 2.40 4.09 -18.32
C ALA A 2 3.64 4.61 -17.59
N ARG A 3 3.46 5.41 -16.54
CA ARG A 3 4.55 5.79 -15.63
C ARG A 3 4.93 4.55 -14.81
N ARG A 4 6.22 4.31 -14.59
CA ARG A 4 6.71 3.18 -13.80
C ARG A 4 7.05 3.67 -12.38
N PRO A 5 6.18 3.46 -11.37
CA PRO A 5 6.42 3.93 -10.01
C PRO A 5 7.50 3.13 -9.28
N ASP A 6 7.73 1.86 -9.66
CA ASP A 6 8.78 1.01 -9.07
C ASP A 6 9.52 0.23 -10.17
N PRO A 7 10.86 0.22 -10.20
CA PRO A 7 11.66 -0.53 -11.17
C PRO A 7 11.48 -2.05 -11.09
N SER A 8 10.93 -2.59 -10.00
CA SER A 8 10.70 -4.03 -9.82
C SER A 8 9.30 -4.53 -10.26
N LEU A 9 8.35 -3.62 -10.50
CA LEU A 9 6.98 -3.99 -10.84
C LEU A 9 6.71 -3.90 -12.35
N GLU A 10 5.95 -4.87 -12.86
CA GLU A 10 5.43 -4.86 -14.22
C GLU A 10 4.18 -3.97 -14.31
N PRO A 11 3.99 -3.24 -15.42
CA PRO A 11 2.78 -2.43 -15.61
C PRO A 11 1.54 -3.32 -15.79
N PRO A 12 0.36 -2.86 -15.33
CA PRO A 12 -0.89 -3.60 -15.51
C PRO A 12 -1.27 -3.71 -16.99
N LYS A 13 -1.85 -4.85 -17.37
CA LYS A 13 -2.29 -5.14 -18.75
C LYS A 13 -3.54 -4.35 -19.18
N ARG A 14 -4.32 -3.83 -18.23
CA ARG A 14 -5.57 -3.09 -18.48
C ARG A 14 -5.37 -1.59 -18.29
N ALA A 15 -5.85 -0.81 -19.26
CA ALA A 15 -5.88 0.63 -19.18
C ALA A 15 -6.96 1.08 -18.16
N CYS A 16 -6.62 2.07 -17.34
CA CYS A 16 -7.52 2.66 -16.35
C CYS A 16 -7.66 4.16 -16.58
N SER A 17 -8.87 4.71 -16.38
CA SER A 17 -9.19 6.14 -16.54
C SER A 17 -9.14 6.94 -15.23
N ASP A 18 -8.68 6.34 -14.14
CA ASP A 18 -8.65 6.98 -12.82
C ASP A 18 -7.52 8.00 -12.68
N LYS A 19 -7.87 9.25 -12.32
CA LYS A 19 -6.90 10.34 -12.06
C LYS A 19 -5.93 10.03 -10.92
N LYS A 20 -6.34 9.20 -9.94
CA LYS A 20 -5.54 8.82 -8.77
C LYS A 20 -4.71 7.55 -8.98
N CYS A 21 -4.71 6.96 -10.19
CA CYS A 21 -3.94 5.76 -10.47
C CYS A 21 -2.43 6.06 -10.52
N PRO A 22 -1.56 5.26 -9.87
CA PRO A 22 -0.10 5.42 -9.93
C PRO A 22 0.53 5.28 -11.34
N TYR A 23 -0.13 4.55 -12.24
CA TYR A 23 0.41 4.23 -13.57
C TYR A 23 -0.09 5.18 -14.67
N HIS A 24 -1.40 5.47 -14.67
CA HIS A 24 -2.08 6.24 -15.72
C HIS A 24 -2.45 7.68 -15.29
N GLY A 25 -2.44 7.97 -13.99
CA GLY A 25 -2.84 9.26 -13.43
C GLY A 25 -1.67 10.19 -13.13
N ASP A 26 -1.97 11.26 -12.39
CA ASP A 26 -1.01 12.32 -12.06
C ASP A 26 -0.22 12.05 -10.75
N VAL A 27 -0.59 11.01 -10.02
CA VAL A 27 -0.01 10.71 -8.69
C VAL A 27 1.35 10.02 -8.85
N SER A 28 2.37 10.59 -8.19
CA SER A 28 3.70 9.98 -8.09
C SER A 28 3.85 9.20 -6.77
N VAL A 29 4.28 7.95 -6.84
CA VAL A 29 4.59 7.15 -5.65
C VAL A 29 6.00 7.49 -5.17
N ARG A 30 6.13 7.93 -3.92
CA ARG A 30 7.40 8.32 -3.28
C ARG A 30 7.34 7.98 -1.80
N GLY A 31 8.49 7.71 -1.18
CA GLY A 31 8.60 7.43 0.25
C GLY A 31 8.65 5.94 0.57
N LYS A 32 8.03 5.53 1.69
CA LYS A 32 8.10 4.16 2.20
C LYS A 32 6.96 3.31 1.64
N TYR A 33 7.31 2.10 1.18
CA TYR A 33 6.34 1.07 0.86
C TYR A 33 5.90 0.33 2.12
N ILE A 34 4.62 0.01 2.18
CA ILE A 34 4.03 -0.72 3.30
C ILE A 34 3.40 -1.98 2.74
N ILE A 35 3.77 -3.11 3.32
CA ILE A 35 3.13 -4.40 3.05
C ILE A 35 2.21 -4.68 4.22
N GLY A 36 0.98 -5.10 3.93
CA GLY A 36 -0.03 -5.41 4.93
C GLY A 36 -1.15 -6.24 4.33
N LYS A 37 -2.03 -6.75 5.19
CA LYS A 37 -3.14 -7.61 4.79
C LYS A 37 -4.37 -6.77 4.47
N VAL A 38 -5.08 -7.10 3.39
CA VAL A 38 -6.36 -6.47 3.07
C VAL A 38 -7.44 -6.99 4.01
N VAL A 39 -8.12 -6.11 4.74
CA VAL A 39 -9.20 -6.47 5.69
C VAL A 39 -10.57 -6.19 5.11
N SER A 40 -10.73 -5.09 4.38
CA SER A 40 -12.04 -4.69 3.84
C SER A 40 -11.89 -3.99 2.50
N THR A 41 -12.80 -4.36 1.59
CA THR A 41 -12.92 -3.85 0.22
C THR A 41 -14.29 -3.22 -0.03
N LYS A 42 -15.01 -2.84 1.03
CA LYS A 42 -16.39 -2.32 0.91
C LYS A 42 -16.47 -0.95 0.24
N MET A 43 -15.38 -0.20 0.21
CA MET A 43 -15.34 1.13 -0.40
C MET A 43 -15.02 1.06 -1.88
N THR A 44 -15.54 2.01 -2.67
CA THR A 44 -15.22 2.14 -4.08
C THR A 44 -13.83 2.77 -4.26
N ASN A 45 -12.99 2.13 -5.07
CA ASN A 45 -11.63 2.58 -5.44
C ASN A 45 -10.62 2.72 -4.28
N THR A 46 -10.94 2.25 -3.07
CA THR A 46 -10.03 2.24 -1.92
C THR A 46 -10.12 0.93 -1.14
N VAL A 47 -9.06 0.59 -0.41
CA VAL A 47 -8.94 -0.65 0.36
C VAL A 47 -8.37 -0.36 1.74
N ILE A 48 -8.91 -1.01 2.76
CA ILE A 48 -8.40 -0.92 4.13
C ILE A 48 -7.35 -2.02 4.33
N VAL A 49 -6.12 -1.59 4.63
CA VAL A 49 -4.97 -2.48 4.87
C VAL A 49 -4.61 -2.47 6.35
N LEU A 50 -4.49 -3.65 6.95
CA LEU A 50 -4.07 -3.85 8.33
C LEU A 50 -2.59 -4.19 8.38
N ARG A 51 -1.90 -3.53 9.33
CA ARG A 51 -0.48 -3.69 9.59
C ARG A 51 -0.31 -4.26 10.99
N GLU A 52 0.02 -5.53 11.08
CA GLU A 52 0.35 -6.15 12.36
C GLU A 52 1.83 -5.87 12.65
N TYR A 53 2.11 -5.27 13.80
CA TYR A 53 3.47 -5.16 14.29
C TYR A 53 3.53 -5.43 15.79
N LEU A 54 4.68 -5.91 16.24
CA LEU A 54 4.98 -6.15 17.63
C LEU A 54 5.77 -4.96 18.18
N LYS A 55 5.25 -4.35 19.24
CA LYS A 55 5.97 -3.31 19.98
C LYS A 55 6.61 -3.95 21.22
N TYR A 56 7.90 -3.75 21.39
CA TYR A 56 8.61 -4.18 22.58
C TYR A 56 8.38 -3.19 23.74
N ASP A 57 7.96 -3.72 24.90
CA ASP A 57 7.91 -2.98 26.16
C ASP A 57 9.15 -3.32 27.00
N GLN A 58 9.97 -2.31 27.24
CA GLN A 58 11.23 -2.44 27.96
C GLN A 58 11.02 -2.79 29.44
N LYS A 59 9.95 -2.30 30.06
CA LYS A 59 9.70 -2.51 31.50
C LYS A 59 9.39 -3.97 31.80
N TYR A 60 8.61 -4.60 30.93
CA TYR A 60 8.15 -5.98 31.12
C TYR A 60 8.93 -6.99 30.27
N MET A 61 9.85 -6.51 29.42
CA MET A 61 10.61 -7.32 28.45
C MET A 61 9.70 -8.21 27.59
N ARG A 62 8.55 -7.67 27.15
CA ARG A 62 7.51 -8.38 26.40
C ARG A 62 7.16 -7.65 25.11
N TYR A 63 6.52 -8.37 24.19
CA TYR A 63 6.00 -7.81 22.95
C TYR A 63 4.48 -7.70 23.00
N GLU A 64 3.95 -6.54 22.62
CA GLU A 64 2.52 -6.28 22.48
C GLU A 64 2.15 -6.21 20.99
N ARG A 65 1.01 -6.82 20.61
CA ARG A 65 0.45 -6.71 19.25
C ARG A 65 -0.29 -5.38 19.09
N ARG A 66 -0.07 -4.68 17.99
CA ARG A 66 -0.73 -3.41 17.64
C ARG A 66 -1.17 -3.37 16.18
#